data_AF-A0AAU9NEU0-F1
#
_entry.id   AF-A0AAU9NEU0-F1
#
_cell.length_a   1.000
_cell.length_b   1.000
_cell.length_c   1.000
_cell.angle_alpha   90.00
_cell.angle_beta   90.00
_cell.angle_gamma   90.00
#
_symmetry.space_group_name_H-M   'P 1'
#
loop_
_entity.id
_entity.type
_entity.pdbx_description
1 polymer ?
#
loop_
_entity_poly.entity_id
_entity_poly.type
_entity_poly.pdbx_seq_one_letter_code
_entity_poly.pdbx_strand_id
1 'polypeptide(L)'
;MSSNHSATSSRSPPHSITVVVRVLDEFEEAASTPFGSLRQVVDAMAVEMHAGLASEMLLTFVDNLPNGYETRDIKAKHGTYETYNILLEWNLEF
;
A
#
# COMPACT_ATOMS: atom_id res chain seq x y z
N MET A 1 -21.96 49.12 40.79
CA MET A 1 -22.26 47.69 41.00
C MET A 1 -21.73 46.96 39.77
N SER A 2 -20.97 45.89 40.00
CA SER A 2 -19.93 45.34 39.12
C SER A 2 -20.37 44.96 37.70
N SER A 3 -19.60 45.43 36.72
CA SER A 3 -19.59 44.89 35.37
C SER A 3 -18.72 43.63 35.34
N ASN A 4 -19.36 42.46 35.26
CA ASN A 4 -18.65 41.20 35.04
C ASN A 4 -18.29 41.10 33.56
N HIS A 5 -17.07 41.53 33.22
CA HIS A 5 -16.45 41.20 31.95
C HIS A 5 -15.99 39.73 32.00
N SER A 6 -16.86 38.83 31.54
CA SER A 6 -16.50 37.45 31.25
C SER A 6 -15.53 37.44 30.06
N ALA A 7 -14.23 37.44 30.36
CA ALA A 7 -13.18 37.18 29.40
C ALA A 7 -13.28 35.72 28.95
N THR A 8 -14.05 35.46 27.88
CA THR A 8 -13.96 34.20 27.15
C THR A 8 -12.62 34.23 26.40
N SER A 9 -11.59 33.68 27.05
CA SER A 9 -10.28 33.45 26.43
C SER A 9 -10.47 32.47 25.26
N SER A 10 -10.61 33.01 24.05
CA SER A 10 -10.54 32.26 22.81
C SER A 10 -9.10 31.77 22.63
N ARG A 11 -8.77 30.66 23.30
CA ARG A 11 -7.48 30.00 23.13
C ARG A 11 -7.45 29.47 21.70
N SER A 12 -6.71 30.18 20.84
CA SER A 12 -6.42 29.70 19.50
C SER A 12 -5.73 28.34 19.59
N PRO A 13 -6.00 27.42 18.65
CA PRO A 13 -5.38 26.11 18.66
C PRO A 13 -3.84 26.28 18.67
N PRO A 14 -3.12 25.47 19.45
CA PRO A 14 -1.66 25.49 19.42
C PRO A 14 -1.19 25.21 17.99
N HIS A 15 -0.30 26.07 17.47
CA HIS A 15 0.06 26.11 16.04
C HIS A 15 0.59 24.76 15.50
N SER A 16 1.09 23.89 16.38
CA SER A 16 1.54 22.53 16.06
C SER A 16 0.40 21.60 15.63
N ILE A 17 -0.78 21.63 16.29
CA ILE A 17 -1.90 20.74 15.93
C ILE A 17 -2.46 21.13 14.56
N THR A 18 -2.53 22.43 14.26
CA THR A 18 -3.01 22.92 12.96
C THR A 18 -2.14 22.45 11.79
N VAL A 19 -0.81 22.35 12.00
CA VAL A 19 0.11 21.83 10.98
C VAL A 19 -0.11 20.34 10.77
N VAL A 20 -0.25 19.57 11.86
CA VAL A 20 -0.50 18.12 11.76
C VAL A 20 -1.80 17.82 11.02
N VAL A 21 -2.89 18.52 11.35
CA VAL A 21 -4.18 18.35 10.66
C VAL A 21 -4.05 18.64 9.17
N ARG A 22 -3.37 19.73 8.80
CA ARG A 22 -3.17 20.08 7.39
C ARG A 22 -2.36 19.03 6.62
N VAL A 23 -1.31 18.49 7.23
CA VAL A 23 -0.50 17.43 6.61
C VAL A 23 -1.32 16.14 6.44
N LEU A 24 -2.23 15.83 7.38
CA LEU A 24 -3.13 14.69 7.25
C LEU A 24 -4.15 14.88 6.12
N ASP A 25 -4.70 16.08 5.97
CA ASP A 25 -5.63 16.39 4.88
C ASP A 25 -4.93 16.29 3.51
N GLU A 26 -3.72 16.85 3.38
CA GLU A 26 -2.89 16.74 2.18
C GLU A 26 -2.53 15.29 1.86
N PHE A 27 -2.24 14.48 2.89
CA PHE A 27 -1.97 13.06 2.72
C PHE A 27 -3.20 12.27 2.28
N GLU A 28 -4.38 12.52 2.88
CA GLU A 28 -5.63 11.87 2.50
C GLU A 28 -5.99 12.18 1.04
N GLU A 29 -5.81 13.43 0.62
CA GLU A 29 -6.01 13.84 -0.78
C GLU A 29 -5.02 13.15 -1.72
N ALA A 30 -3.73 13.13 -1.37
CA ALA A 30 -2.68 12.53 -2.20
C ALA A 30 -2.77 11.00 -2.28
N ALA A 31 -3.20 10.34 -1.20
CA ALA A 31 -3.38 8.89 -1.14
C ALA A 31 -4.73 8.43 -1.70
N SER A 32 -5.65 9.37 -1.99
CA SER A 32 -6.96 9.04 -2.53
C SER A 32 -6.84 8.33 -3.88
N THR A 33 -7.52 7.19 -4.01
CA THR A 33 -7.60 6.43 -5.26
C THR A 33 -9.02 6.47 -5.82
N PRO A 34 -9.47 7.62 -6.36
CA PRO A 34 -10.79 7.69 -6.97
C PRO A 34 -10.85 6.75 -8.19
N PHE A 35 -12.07 6.33 -8.54
CA PHE A 35 -12.29 5.37 -9.62
C PHE A 35 -11.61 5.74 -10.94
N GLY A 36 -11.55 7.04 -11.28
CA GLY A 36 -10.85 7.53 -12.47
C GLY A 36 -9.35 7.23 -12.46
N SER A 37 -8.67 7.45 -11.32
CA SER A 37 -7.24 7.13 -11.16
C SER A 37 -7.00 5.62 -11.22
N LEU A 38 -7.86 4.82 -10.59
CA LEU A 38 -7.73 3.36 -10.65
C LEU A 38 -7.87 2.83 -12.08
N ARG A 39 -8.79 3.40 -12.86
CA ARG A 39 -8.94 3.04 -14.27
C ARG A 39 -7.68 3.37 -15.07
N GLN A 40 -7.08 4.53 -14.85
CA GLN A 40 -5.80 4.90 -15.50
C GLN A 40 -4.69 3.90 -15.15
N VAL A 41 -4.60 3.48 -13.88
CA VAL A 41 -3.62 2.47 -13.45
C VAL A 41 -3.88 1.12 -14.13
N VAL A 42 -5.13 0.67 -14.21
CA VAL A 42 -5.47 -0.61 -14.88
C VAL A 42 -5.18 -0.55 -16.38
N ASP A 43 -5.51 0.55 -17.04
CA ASP A 43 -5.23 0.76 -18.46
C ASP A 43 -3.71 0.74 -18.72
N ALA A 44 -2.92 1.39 -17.86
CA ALA A 44 -1.46 1.35 -17.91
C ALA A 44 -0.89 -0.05 -17.63
N MET A 45 -1.43 -0.78 -16.64
CA MET A 45 -1.02 -2.16 -16.35
C MET A 45 -1.29 -3.09 -17.53
N ALA A 46 -2.41 -2.91 -18.22
CA ALA A 46 -2.70 -3.66 -19.44
C ALA A 46 -1.64 -3.38 -20.51
N VAL A 47 -1.29 -2.12 -20.76
CA VAL A 47 -0.24 -1.75 -21.72
C VAL A 47 1.10 -2.37 -21.35
N GLU A 48 1.52 -2.27 -20.09
CA GLU A 48 2.80 -2.83 -19.62
C GLU A 48 2.83 -4.36 -19.69
N MET A 49 1.71 -5.03 -19.39
CA MET A 49 1.61 -6.48 -19.56
C MET A 49 1.79 -6.89 -21.03
N HIS A 50 1.19 -6.14 -21.98
CA HIS A 50 1.40 -6.39 -23.40
C HIS A 50 2.85 -6.12 -23.82
N ALA A 51 3.46 -5.05 -23.31
CA ALA A 51 4.87 -4.74 -23.55
C ALA A 51 5.80 -5.83 -22.97
N GLY A 52 5.47 -6.34 -21.79
CA GLY A 52 6.15 -7.47 -21.16
C GLY A 52 6.08 -8.73 -22.01
N LEU A 53 4.89 -9.09 -22.52
CA LEU A 53 4.72 -10.25 -23.40
C LEU A 53 5.50 -10.13 -24.72
N ALA A 54 5.63 -8.91 -25.25
CA ALA A 54 6.36 -8.64 -26.50
C ALA A 54 7.88 -8.62 -26.32
N SER A 55 8.35 -8.34 -25.09
CA SER A 55 9.77 -8.35 -24.73
C SER A 55 10.14 -9.70 -24.12
N GLU A 56 9.98 -9.86 -22.80
CA GLU A 56 10.21 -11.12 -22.08
C GLU A 56 9.40 -11.14 -20.77
N MET A 57 8.31 -11.91 -20.72
CA MET A 57 7.62 -12.27 -19.48
C MET A 57 8.00 -13.67 -19.02
N LEU A 58 8.07 -13.88 -17.71
CA LEU A 58 8.38 -15.19 -17.15
C LEU A 58 7.30 -16.21 -17.54
N LEU A 59 7.70 -17.20 -18.34
CA LEU A 59 6.90 -18.39 -18.57
C LEU A 59 6.90 -19.25 -17.31
N THR A 60 5.70 -19.63 -16.86
CA THR A 60 5.55 -20.49 -15.69
C THR A 60 5.86 -21.95 -15.99
N PHE A 61 5.96 -22.32 -17.28
CA PHE A 61 6.10 -23.70 -17.77
C PHE A 61 5.03 -24.67 -17.21
N VAL A 62 3.85 -24.13 -16.88
CA VAL A 62 2.68 -24.94 -16.52
C VAL A 62 1.98 -25.34 -17.82
N ASP A 63 2.09 -26.61 -18.19
CA ASP A 63 1.46 -27.13 -19.41
C ASP A 63 -0.07 -27.24 -19.28
N ASN A 64 -0.55 -27.65 -18.11
CA ASN A 64 -1.98 -27.86 -17.85
C ASN A 64 -2.36 -27.31 -16.48
N LEU A 65 -3.38 -26.46 -16.46
CA LEU A 65 -3.99 -26.03 -15.21
C LEU A 65 -4.80 -27.18 -14.58
N PRO A 66 -4.90 -27.25 -13.25
CA PRO A 66 -5.72 -28.26 -12.57
C PRO A 66 -7.17 -28.22 -13.06
N ASN A 67 -7.75 -29.39 -13.28
CA ASN A 67 -9.12 -29.55 -13.75
C ASN A 67 -10.05 -30.19 -12.70
N GLY A 68 -9.53 -30.48 -11.50
CA GLY A 68 -10.29 -31.03 -10.38
C GLY A 68 -10.41 -32.56 -10.40
N TYR A 69 -9.84 -33.24 -11.39
CA TYR A 69 -9.83 -34.71 -11.50
C TYR A 69 -8.46 -35.32 -11.17
N GLU A 70 -7.51 -34.51 -10.71
CA GLU A 70 -6.19 -34.98 -10.32
C GLU A 70 -6.24 -35.99 -9.16
N THR A 71 -5.50 -37.09 -9.29
CA THR A 71 -5.38 -38.11 -8.25
C THR A 71 -4.56 -37.58 -7.09
N ARG A 72 -4.98 -37.88 -5.87
CA ARG A 72 -4.28 -37.51 -4.64
C ARG A 72 -3.01 -38.36 -4.50
N ASP A 73 -1.87 -37.69 -4.47
CA ASP A 73 -0.58 -38.07 -3.86
C ASP A 73 0.54 -37.20 -4.47
N ILE A 74 0.35 -35.88 -4.43
CA ILE A 74 1.31 -34.91 -4.96
C ILE A 74 2.16 -34.41 -3.79
N LYS A 75 3.49 -34.54 -3.90
CA LYS A 75 4.44 -34.04 -2.90
C LYS A 75 4.92 -32.65 -3.29
N ALA A 76 4.56 -31.63 -2.51
CA ALA A 76 5.09 -30.29 -2.63
C ALA A 76 6.29 -30.10 -1.68
N LYS A 77 7.33 -29.42 -2.15
CA LYS A 77 8.40 -28.89 -1.29
C LYS A 77 8.32 -27.37 -1.35
N HIS A 78 8.06 -26.74 -0.22
CA HIS A 78 8.23 -25.29 -0.07
C HIS A 78 9.69 -25.03 0.31
N GLY A 79 10.37 -24.11 -0.38
CA GLY A 79 11.78 -23.80 -0.08
C GLY A 79 11.91 -23.13 1.28
N THR A 80 12.60 -23.77 2.22
CA THR A 80 13.07 -23.11 3.45
C THR A 80 14.39 -22.40 3.13
N TYR A 81 14.29 -21.17 2.62
CA TYR A 81 15.43 -20.25 2.62
C TYR A 81 15.52 -19.61 4.01
N GLU A 82 16.69 -19.72 4.63
CA GLU A 82 17.05 -19.14 5.92
C GLU A 82 16.50 -17.70 6.07
N THR A 83 15.61 -17.47 7.04
CA THR A 83 15.08 -16.15 7.44
C THR A 83 16.14 -15.26 8.11
N TYR A 84 17.42 -15.61 8.03
CA TYR A 84 18.53 -14.87 8.60
C TYR A 84 19.22 -14.09 7.49
N ASN A 85 18.74 -12.87 7.24
CA ASN A 85 19.59 -11.69 6.92
C ASN A 85 18.77 -10.43 6.59
N ILE A 86 17.46 -10.51 6.36
CA ILE A 86 16.64 -9.29 6.15
C ILE A 86 16.13 -8.71 7.49
N LEU A 87 15.89 -9.55 8.50
CA LEU A 87 15.46 -9.09 9.84
C LEU A 87 16.60 -8.51 10.71
N LEU A 88 17.87 -8.72 10.35
CA LEU A 88 19.00 -8.11 11.07
C LEU A 88 19.39 -6.73 10.53
N GLU A 89 19.16 -6.44 9.24
CA GLU A 89 19.37 -5.10 8.68
C GLU A 89 18.26 -4.11 9.09
N TRP A 90 17.03 -4.60 9.29
CA TRP A 90 15.88 -3.74 9.64
C TRP A 90 15.72 -3.45 11.14
N ASN A 91 16.62 -3.97 12.00
CA ASN A 91 16.49 -3.84 13.47
C ASN A 91 17.69 -3.14 14.15
N LEU A 92 18.47 -2.35 13.39
CA LEU A 92 19.55 -1.51 13.94
C LEU A 92 19.50 -0.03 13.49
N GLU A 93 18.39 0.45 12.91
CA GLU A 93 18.18 1.87 12.62
C GLU A 93 16.88 2.48 13.19
N PHE A 94 16.25 1.87 14.22
CA PHE A 94 15.30 2.57 15.09
C PHE A 94 15.42 2.14 16.55
#